data_AF-A0A7X7I6Z4-F1
#
_entry.id   AF-A0A7X7I6Z4-F1
#
_cell.length_a   1.000
_cell.length_b   1.000
_cell.length_c   1.000
_cell.angle_alpha   90.00
_cell.angle_beta   90.00
_cell.angle_gamma   90.00
#
_symmetry.space_group_name_H-M   'P 1'
#
loop_
_entity.id
_entity.type
_entity.pdbx_description
1 polymer ?
#
loop_
_entity_poly.entity_id
_entity_poly.type
_entity_poly.pdbx_seq_one_letter_code
_entity_poly.pdbx_strand_id
1 'polypeptide(L)'
;YTTLMEICDKVSTLKIRANADTPRDARKAIEFGAQGIGLFRTEHMFYGEGSDEPLFLLRKMIMSTTLEERKAALDQLSVFVKRDIKATMEALNGLPLTIRLLDPPLHEFVPHSEDKIATLAAELGINVEDAKKRGESLKENNPMLGHRGVRLGITYPEVSEMQLRSILEAAGELILEGKEAFPEIMIPVTVSANELKNQRKLLDAVYADVCTRLGLKKIPFTFGSMIEIPRAAFGADKMAEVAEFFSFGTNDLTQMFFGFSRDDIGSFLPDYLAAKILPADPFQTIDQEVLGELMKMSIERGRETRPGLKVGICGEHGGDPESVKFCHRIGMNYVSCSPFRVPIARLAAAQAAVEEKSLVRKPSVKKAKKTASVLPAVRKAAKTAPAKAKSTSTGKAPSKKVKKAAAPVKASAKKVKKAAAPVKASAKKTKRSAAPVKTLAKKVKKGAVPVKKANKAIAPAKKKVAPAAKKATKKVAKKRK
;
A
#
# COMPACT_ATOMS: atom_id res chain seq x y z
N TYR A 1 -15.40 -25.37 -10.30
CA TYR A 1 -14.73 -24.19 -9.71
C TYR A 1 -15.17 -23.95 -8.26
N THR A 2 -16.44 -23.64 -7.99
CA THR A 2 -16.94 -23.31 -6.64
C THR A 2 -16.58 -24.36 -5.58
N THR A 3 -16.78 -25.65 -5.88
CA THR A 3 -16.39 -26.76 -5.00
C THR A 3 -14.90 -26.76 -4.65
N LEU A 4 -14.01 -26.45 -5.61
CA LEU A 4 -12.57 -26.35 -5.35
C LEU A 4 -12.26 -25.19 -4.40
N MET A 5 -12.91 -24.04 -4.61
CA MET A 5 -12.74 -22.85 -3.78
C MET A 5 -13.25 -23.05 -2.34
N GLU A 6 -14.36 -23.77 -2.16
CA GLU A 6 -14.84 -24.18 -0.83
C GLU A 6 -13.85 -25.09 -0.10
N ILE A 7 -13.19 -26.01 -0.82
CA ILE A 7 -12.12 -26.84 -0.26
C ILE A 7 -10.93 -25.97 0.13
N CYS A 8 -10.54 -25.02 -0.73
CA CYS A 8 -9.44 -24.10 -0.46
C CYS A 8 -9.69 -23.34 0.86
N ASP A 9 -10.87 -22.74 1.03
CA ASP A 9 -11.21 -21.96 2.23
C ASP A 9 -11.21 -22.79 3.52
N LYS A 10 -11.61 -24.07 3.44
CA LYS A 10 -11.62 -24.98 4.59
C LYS A 10 -10.20 -25.35 5.06
N VAL A 11 -9.23 -25.33 4.15
CA VAL A 11 -7.86 -25.81 4.42
C VAL A 11 -6.91 -24.65 4.70
N SER A 12 -7.09 -23.50 4.05
CA SER A 12 -6.27 -22.30 4.25
C SER A 12 -6.45 -21.71 5.64
N THR A 13 -5.35 -21.35 6.30
CA THR A 13 -5.36 -20.55 7.55
C THR A 13 -5.27 -19.06 7.26
N LEU A 14 -4.52 -18.69 6.23
CA LEU A 14 -4.36 -17.32 5.75
C LEU A 14 -5.67 -16.80 5.16
N LYS A 15 -6.13 -15.64 5.62
CA LYS A 15 -7.30 -14.98 5.03
C LYS A 15 -6.94 -14.30 3.72
N ILE A 16 -7.86 -14.29 2.77
CA ILE A 16 -7.67 -13.61 1.48
C ILE A 16 -8.56 -12.39 1.44
N ARG A 17 -7.95 -11.21 1.46
CA ARG A 17 -8.63 -9.93 1.28
C ARG A 17 -8.36 -9.40 -0.13
N ALA A 18 -9.01 -8.30 -0.48
CA ALA A 18 -8.77 -7.62 -1.75
C ALA A 18 -8.27 -6.18 -1.58
N ASN A 19 -7.54 -5.71 -2.58
CA ASN A 19 -7.25 -4.31 -2.82
C ASN A 19 -8.37 -3.80 -3.72
N ALA A 20 -9.21 -2.92 -3.20
CA ALA A 20 -10.37 -2.39 -3.93
C ALA A 20 -10.57 -0.94 -3.52
N ASP A 21 -10.76 -0.07 -4.51
CA ASP A 21 -10.77 1.38 -4.29
C ASP A 21 -12.16 1.99 -4.56
N THR A 22 -13.12 1.18 -5.02
CA THR A 22 -14.50 1.59 -5.25
C THR A 22 -15.49 0.59 -4.65
N PRO A 23 -16.74 1.01 -4.34
CA PRO A 23 -17.79 0.08 -3.90
C PRO A 23 -18.06 -1.04 -4.91
N ARG A 24 -17.89 -0.76 -6.21
CA ARG A 24 -18.06 -1.75 -7.28
C ARG A 24 -16.97 -2.82 -7.21
N ASP A 25 -15.72 -2.41 -7.07
CA ASP A 25 -14.59 -3.33 -6.97
C ASP A 25 -14.65 -4.17 -5.69
N ALA A 26 -15.12 -3.56 -4.59
CA ALA A 26 -15.35 -4.27 -3.34
C ALA A 26 -16.39 -5.38 -3.52
N ARG A 27 -17.56 -5.09 -4.11
CA ARG A 27 -18.57 -6.13 -4.43
C ARG A 27 -17.99 -7.23 -5.30
N LYS A 28 -17.23 -6.87 -6.35
CA LYS A 28 -16.59 -7.83 -7.24
C LYS A 28 -15.60 -8.73 -6.51
N ALA A 29 -14.82 -8.17 -5.59
CA ALA A 29 -13.90 -8.94 -4.76
C ALA A 29 -14.63 -9.94 -3.85
N ILE A 30 -15.73 -9.53 -3.22
CA ILE A 30 -16.57 -10.42 -2.40
C ILE A 30 -17.17 -11.55 -3.24
N GLU A 31 -17.63 -11.28 -4.46
CA GLU A 31 -18.10 -12.32 -5.40
C GLU A 31 -17.01 -13.38 -5.69
N PHE A 32 -15.74 -12.98 -5.71
CA PHE A 32 -14.61 -13.90 -5.86
C PHE A 32 -14.18 -14.58 -4.55
N GLY A 33 -14.86 -14.29 -3.44
CA GLY A 33 -14.64 -14.88 -2.12
C GLY A 33 -13.61 -14.14 -1.26
N ALA A 34 -13.37 -12.85 -1.51
CA ALA A 34 -12.56 -12.05 -0.61
C ALA A 34 -13.25 -11.92 0.77
N GLN A 35 -12.45 -11.97 1.83
CA GLN A 35 -12.87 -11.95 3.24
C GLN A 35 -12.69 -10.54 3.85
N GLY A 36 -12.94 -9.51 3.04
CA GLY A 36 -12.75 -8.10 3.35
C GLY A 36 -11.75 -7.41 2.40
N ILE A 37 -11.50 -6.13 2.65
CA ILE A 37 -10.61 -5.29 1.83
C ILE A 37 -9.37 -4.91 2.62
N GLY A 38 -8.20 -5.42 2.23
CA GLY A 38 -6.94 -5.17 2.95
C GLY A 38 -6.24 -3.88 2.55
N LEU A 39 -6.71 -3.23 1.48
CA LEU A 39 -6.27 -1.90 1.06
C LEU A 39 -7.35 -1.20 0.25
N PHE A 40 -7.88 -0.12 0.80
CA PHE A 40 -8.69 0.88 0.11
C PHE A 40 -7.89 2.18 0.03
N ARG A 41 -7.58 2.62 -1.19
CA ARG A 41 -6.81 3.84 -1.45
C ARG A 41 -7.72 5.04 -1.59
N THR A 42 -7.58 6.01 -0.69
CA THR A 42 -8.42 7.22 -0.70
C THR A 42 -8.09 8.14 -1.87
N GLU A 43 -6.84 8.13 -2.35
CA GLU A 43 -6.39 8.89 -3.51
C GLU A 43 -7.07 8.49 -4.83
N HIS A 44 -7.48 7.23 -4.97
CA HIS A 44 -8.13 6.74 -6.20
C HIS A 44 -9.54 7.30 -6.40
N MET A 45 -10.11 7.93 -5.37
CA MET A 45 -11.35 8.71 -5.48
C MET A 45 -11.18 9.96 -6.36
N PHE A 46 -9.95 10.38 -6.62
CA PHE A 46 -9.60 11.56 -7.41
C PHE A 46 -9.16 11.21 -8.85
N TYR A 47 -9.30 9.94 -9.24
CA TYR A 47 -8.99 9.46 -10.59
C TYR A 47 -10.20 8.75 -11.22
N GLY A 48 -10.39 8.93 -12.53
CA GLY A 48 -11.40 8.21 -13.30
C GLY A 48 -12.78 8.89 -13.37
N GLU A 49 -13.79 8.12 -13.74
CA GLU A 49 -15.15 8.62 -13.98
C GLU A 49 -15.79 9.12 -12.68
N GLY A 50 -16.34 10.35 -12.71
CA GLY A 50 -16.97 10.98 -11.54
C GLY A 50 -15.98 11.58 -10.53
N SER A 51 -14.69 11.66 -10.87
CA SER A 51 -13.65 12.23 -10.00
C SER A 51 -13.41 13.74 -10.19
N ASP A 52 -14.03 14.37 -11.19
CA ASP A 52 -13.75 15.77 -11.55
C ASP A 52 -14.00 16.75 -10.39
N GLU A 53 -15.15 16.65 -9.73
CA GLU A 53 -15.51 17.51 -8.59
C GLU A 53 -14.63 17.26 -7.34
N PRO A 54 -14.43 16.01 -6.85
CA PRO A 54 -13.55 15.79 -5.71
C PRO A 54 -12.08 16.14 -6.03
N LEU A 55 -11.62 15.92 -7.27
CA LEU A 55 -10.29 16.35 -7.71
C LEU A 55 -10.17 17.88 -7.74
N PHE A 56 -11.20 18.59 -8.20
CA PHE A 56 -11.24 20.06 -8.15
C PHE A 56 -11.15 20.57 -6.71
N LEU A 57 -11.92 19.99 -5.77
CA LEU A 57 -11.89 20.35 -4.36
C LEU A 57 -10.53 20.03 -3.71
N LEU A 58 -9.89 18.93 -4.10
CA LEU A 58 -8.53 18.62 -3.67
C LEU A 58 -7.53 19.66 -4.19
N ARG A 59 -7.64 20.08 -5.46
CA ARG A 59 -6.79 21.14 -6.03
C ARG A 59 -7.03 22.47 -5.33
N LYS A 60 -8.28 22.81 -5.02
CA LYS A 60 -8.63 23.99 -4.22
C LYS A 60 -7.95 23.96 -2.85
N MET A 61 -7.96 22.80 -2.18
CA MET A 61 -7.24 22.58 -0.92
C MET A 61 -5.73 22.81 -1.09
N ILE A 62 -5.12 22.27 -2.15
CA ILE A 62 -3.67 22.41 -2.42
C ILE A 62 -3.27 23.87 -2.66
N MET A 63 -4.11 24.63 -3.37
CA MET A 63 -3.90 26.03 -3.71
C MET A 63 -4.27 27.01 -2.59
N SER A 64 -4.91 26.53 -1.51
CA SER A 64 -5.28 27.36 -0.36
C SER A 64 -4.04 27.91 0.36
N THR A 65 -4.10 29.18 0.74
CA THR A 65 -2.98 29.89 1.39
C THR A 65 -3.14 29.94 2.91
N THR A 66 -4.38 29.89 3.40
CA THR A 66 -4.71 29.90 4.82
C THR A 66 -5.23 28.54 5.30
N LEU A 67 -5.28 28.35 6.62
CA LEU A 67 -5.86 27.15 7.21
C LEU A 67 -7.38 27.13 7.01
N GLU A 68 -8.02 28.29 7.10
CA GLU A 68 -9.46 28.48 6.96
C GLU A 68 -9.93 28.12 5.55
N GLU A 69 -9.26 28.62 4.50
CA GLU A 69 -9.54 28.25 3.11
C GLU A 69 -9.41 26.75 2.88
N ARG A 70 -8.34 26.17 3.43
CA ARG A 70 -8.05 24.74 3.29
C ARG A 70 -9.11 23.89 3.97
N LYS A 71 -9.52 24.24 5.19
CA LYS A 71 -10.60 23.56 5.92
C LYS A 71 -11.92 23.67 5.15
N ALA A 72 -12.26 24.84 4.61
CA ALA A 72 -13.47 25.00 3.82
C ALA A 72 -13.48 24.12 2.54
N ALA A 73 -12.33 23.96 1.88
CA ALA A 73 -12.19 23.03 0.75
C ALA A 73 -12.31 21.55 1.19
N LEU A 74 -11.68 21.20 2.32
CA LEU A 74 -11.74 19.85 2.89
C LEU A 74 -13.15 19.47 3.38
N ASP A 75 -13.91 20.40 3.94
CA ASP A 75 -15.29 20.16 4.36
C ASP A 75 -16.19 19.79 3.17
N GLN A 76 -16.01 20.47 2.04
CA GLN A 76 -16.70 20.12 0.78
C GLN A 76 -16.24 18.75 0.27
N LEU A 77 -14.93 18.49 0.30
CA LEU A 77 -14.35 17.22 -0.13
C LEU A 77 -14.84 16.03 0.72
N SER A 78 -15.03 16.25 2.03
CA SER A 78 -15.43 15.23 3.00
C SER A 78 -16.74 14.53 2.63
N VAL A 79 -17.65 15.22 1.94
CA VAL A 79 -18.93 14.66 1.48
C VAL A 79 -18.70 13.48 0.54
N PHE A 80 -17.78 13.62 -0.42
CA PHE A 80 -17.43 12.58 -1.37
C PHE A 80 -16.66 11.44 -0.70
N VAL A 81 -15.68 11.79 0.14
CA VAL A 81 -14.86 10.83 0.90
C VAL A 81 -15.74 9.94 1.77
N LYS A 82 -16.63 10.55 2.57
CA LYS A 82 -17.57 9.83 3.42
C LYS A 82 -18.53 8.95 2.61
N ARG A 83 -19.10 9.49 1.51
CA ARG A 83 -20.05 8.77 0.66
C ARG A 83 -19.46 7.45 0.15
N ASP A 84 -18.27 7.49 -0.43
CA ASP A 84 -17.71 6.30 -1.07
C ASP A 84 -17.16 5.30 -0.04
N ILE A 85 -16.64 5.77 1.09
CA ILE A 85 -16.25 4.91 2.22
C ILE A 85 -17.48 4.22 2.82
N LYS A 86 -18.58 4.96 3.05
CA LYS A 86 -19.84 4.40 3.55
C LYS A 86 -20.40 3.34 2.61
N ALA A 87 -20.49 3.65 1.32
CA ALA A 87 -20.98 2.73 0.30
C ALA A 87 -20.10 1.48 0.17
N THR A 88 -18.79 1.61 0.39
CA THR A 88 -17.86 0.48 0.40
C THR A 88 -18.05 -0.39 1.64
N MET A 89 -18.15 0.20 2.84
CA MET A 89 -18.42 -0.57 4.07
C MET A 89 -19.77 -1.30 4.00
N GLU A 90 -20.80 -0.64 3.47
CA GLU A 90 -22.11 -1.27 3.27
C GLU A 90 -22.02 -2.47 2.32
N ALA A 91 -21.27 -2.35 1.22
CA ALA A 91 -21.03 -3.47 0.29
C ALA A 91 -20.29 -4.66 0.93
N LEU A 92 -19.58 -4.44 2.03
CA LEU A 92 -18.83 -5.47 2.75
C LEU A 92 -19.63 -6.18 3.83
N ASN A 93 -20.80 -5.64 4.21
CA ASN A 93 -21.75 -6.27 5.12
C ASN A 93 -21.08 -6.92 6.36
N GLY A 94 -20.34 -6.11 7.13
CA GLY A 94 -19.62 -6.56 8.33
C GLY A 94 -18.20 -7.14 8.08
N LEU A 95 -17.76 -7.30 6.83
CA LEU A 95 -16.35 -7.63 6.55
C LEU A 95 -15.43 -6.41 6.76
N PRO A 96 -14.16 -6.63 7.18
CA PRO A 96 -13.28 -5.54 7.53
C PRO A 96 -12.82 -4.73 6.31
N LEU A 97 -12.76 -3.41 6.45
CA LEU A 97 -12.29 -2.46 5.44
C LEU A 97 -11.04 -1.72 5.94
N THR A 98 -9.87 -2.04 5.39
CA THR A 98 -8.63 -1.32 5.70
C THR A 98 -8.48 -0.12 4.77
N ILE A 99 -8.57 1.08 5.36
CA ILE A 99 -8.55 2.36 4.65
C ILE A 99 -7.19 3.00 4.87
N ARG A 100 -6.46 3.21 3.79
CA ARG A 100 -5.19 3.94 3.83
C ARG A 100 -5.47 5.43 3.70
N LEU A 101 -4.94 6.21 4.63
CA LEU A 101 -4.98 7.67 4.51
C LEU A 101 -4.21 8.14 3.28
N LEU A 102 -4.39 9.42 2.91
CA LEU A 102 -3.84 9.99 1.69
C LEU A 102 -2.33 9.77 1.63
N ASP A 103 -1.89 9.14 0.54
CA ASP A 103 -0.50 8.72 0.38
C ASP A 103 0.28 9.58 -0.63
N PRO A 104 -0.21 9.89 -1.85
CA PRO A 104 0.60 10.58 -2.84
C PRO A 104 1.01 12.01 -2.43
N PRO A 105 2.16 12.49 -2.91
CA PRO A 105 2.55 13.90 -2.75
C PRO A 105 1.60 14.80 -3.52
N LEU A 106 1.39 16.03 -3.02
CA LEU A 106 0.37 16.93 -3.55
C LEU A 106 0.60 17.35 -5.02
N HIS A 107 1.84 17.33 -5.50
CA HIS A 107 2.14 17.71 -6.88
C HIS A 107 1.54 16.75 -7.93
N GLU A 108 1.24 15.49 -7.59
CA GLU A 108 0.61 14.55 -8.52
C GLU A 108 -0.81 15.00 -8.90
N PHE A 109 -1.48 15.76 -8.02
CA PHE A 109 -2.84 16.26 -8.28
C PHE A 109 -2.87 17.61 -8.98
N VAL A 110 -1.72 18.31 -9.08
CA VAL A 110 -1.61 19.63 -9.70
C VAL A 110 -1.24 19.48 -11.18
N PRO A 111 -1.94 20.14 -12.11
CA PRO A 111 -1.56 20.11 -13.52
C PRO A 111 -0.15 20.67 -13.75
N HIS A 112 0.61 20.05 -14.66
CA HIS A 112 1.99 20.49 -14.97
C HIS A 112 2.11 21.39 -16.20
N SER A 113 1.15 21.34 -17.13
CA SER A 113 1.16 22.18 -18.34
C SER A 113 0.64 23.58 -18.03
N GLU A 114 1.30 24.61 -18.55
CA GLU A 114 0.94 26.01 -18.33
C GLU A 114 -0.54 26.32 -18.61
N ASP A 115 -1.07 25.81 -19.73
CA ASP A 115 -2.48 26.02 -20.10
C ASP A 115 -3.45 25.49 -19.03
N LYS A 116 -3.17 24.29 -18.48
CA LYS A 116 -4.01 23.68 -17.44
C LYS A 116 -3.86 24.36 -16.09
N ILE A 117 -2.68 24.92 -15.79
CA ILE A 117 -2.49 25.75 -14.59
C ILE A 117 -3.31 27.03 -14.72
N ALA A 118 -3.31 27.65 -15.90
CA ALA A 118 -4.14 28.83 -16.17
C ALA A 118 -5.64 28.53 -16.05
N THR A 119 -6.09 27.37 -16.57
CA THR A 119 -7.48 26.90 -16.39
C THR A 119 -7.81 26.73 -14.90
N LEU A 120 -6.97 26.03 -14.15
CA LEU A 120 -7.18 25.82 -12.72
C LEU A 120 -7.23 27.15 -11.95
N ALA A 121 -6.34 28.08 -12.27
CA ALA A 121 -6.32 29.40 -11.64
C ALA A 121 -7.62 30.17 -11.91
N ALA A 122 -8.13 30.11 -13.15
CA ALA A 122 -9.40 30.74 -13.52
C ALA A 122 -10.59 30.11 -12.78
N GLU A 123 -10.65 28.77 -12.69
CA GLU A 123 -11.71 28.06 -11.96
C GLU A 123 -11.69 28.35 -10.45
N LEU A 124 -10.49 28.55 -9.88
CA LEU A 124 -10.31 28.89 -8.46
C LEU A 124 -10.44 30.39 -8.17
N GLY A 125 -10.47 31.24 -9.20
CA GLY A 125 -10.47 32.70 -9.04
C GLY A 125 -9.19 33.25 -8.44
N ILE A 126 -8.04 32.60 -8.67
CA ILE A 126 -6.72 33.01 -8.16
C ILE A 126 -5.81 33.51 -9.29
N ASN A 127 -4.74 34.21 -8.93
CA ASN A 127 -3.74 34.64 -9.90
C ASN A 127 -2.99 33.41 -10.48
N VAL A 128 -2.85 33.37 -11.81
CA VAL A 128 -2.12 32.32 -12.52
C VAL A 128 -0.68 32.19 -12.03
N GLU A 129 -0.01 33.30 -11.72
CA GLU A 129 1.38 33.27 -11.22
C GLU A 129 1.48 32.69 -9.81
N ASP A 130 0.47 32.91 -8.95
CA ASP A 130 0.42 32.26 -7.63
C ASP A 130 0.20 30.76 -7.76
N ALA A 131 -0.68 30.34 -8.69
CA ALA A 131 -0.92 28.93 -8.99
C ALA A 131 0.34 28.23 -9.53
N LYS A 132 1.07 28.89 -10.46
CA LYS A 132 2.36 28.41 -10.98
C LYS A 132 3.39 28.26 -9.87
N LYS A 133 3.60 29.33 -9.08
CA LYS A 133 4.56 29.34 -7.97
C LYS A 133 4.25 28.24 -6.95
N ARG A 134 2.96 28.02 -6.66
CA ARG A 134 2.53 26.94 -5.77
C ARG A 134 2.83 25.57 -6.36
N GLY A 135 2.48 25.33 -7.64
CA GLY A 135 2.78 24.09 -8.34
C GLY A 135 4.27 23.76 -8.38
N GLU A 136 5.10 24.77 -8.68
CA GLU A 136 6.57 24.64 -8.66
C GLU A 136 7.11 24.33 -7.26
N SER A 137 6.57 24.97 -6.22
CA SER A 137 7.00 24.74 -4.84
C SER A 137 6.71 23.32 -4.32
N LEU A 138 5.73 22.64 -4.91
CA LEU A 138 5.37 21.26 -4.56
C LEU A 138 6.16 20.22 -5.36
N LYS A 139 6.89 20.64 -6.39
CA LYS A 139 7.68 19.73 -7.23
C LYS A 139 8.84 19.19 -6.44
N GLU A 140 9.00 17.87 -6.48
CA GLU A 140 10.08 17.16 -5.81
C GLU A 140 10.96 16.44 -6.82
N ASN A 141 12.26 16.30 -6.51
CA ASN A 141 13.19 15.56 -7.36
C ASN A 141 12.92 14.06 -7.33
N ASN A 142 12.52 13.53 -6.16
CA ASN A 142 12.21 12.11 -5.95
C ASN A 142 10.87 11.98 -5.22
N PRO A 143 9.73 12.14 -5.92
CA PRO A 143 8.38 12.13 -5.33
C PRO A 143 8.09 10.95 -4.40
N MET A 144 8.59 9.76 -4.72
CA MET A 144 8.39 8.56 -3.92
C MET A 144 8.98 8.68 -2.50
N LEU A 145 10.05 9.48 -2.33
CA LEU A 145 10.72 9.71 -1.05
C LEU A 145 10.29 11.02 -0.36
N GLY A 146 9.36 11.75 -0.96
CA GLY A 146 9.10 13.16 -0.64
C GLY A 146 8.07 13.41 0.47
N HIS A 147 7.40 14.55 0.34
CA HIS A 147 6.40 15.06 1.28
C HIS A 147 5.03 14.44 1.02
N ARG A 148 4.89 13.21 1.52
CA ARG A 148 3.75 12.33 1.24
C ARG A 148 3.33 11.53 2.48
N GLY A 149 2.22 10.78 2.39
CA GLY A 149 1.75 9.91 3.45
C GLY A 149 1.64 10.58 4.82
N VAL A 150 2.10 9.91 5.88
CA VAL A 150 2.04 10.46 7.26
C VAL A 150 2.73 11.82 7.41
N ARG A 151 3.76 12.11 6.61
CA ARG A 151 4.50 13.38 6.69
C ARG A 151 3.60 14.54 6.30
N LEU A 152 2.78 14.33 5.27
CA LEU A 152 1.76 15.28 4.84
C LEU A 152 0.71 15.48 5.94
N GLY A 153 0.21 14.38 6.51
CA GLY A 153 -0.76 14.42 7.62
C GLY A 153 -0.22 14.99 8.93
N ILE A 154 1.10 15.11 9.10
CA ILE A 154 1.73 15.80 10.23
C ILE A 154 1.83 17.30 9.98
N THR A 155 2.20 17.71 8.77
CA THR A 155 2.36 19.13 8.43
C THR A 155 1.04 19.83 8.12
N TYR A 156 0.05 19.07 7.65
CA TYR A 156 -1.30 19.51 7.32
C TYR A 156 -2.31 18.59 8.05
N PRO A 157 -2.40 18.67 9.39
CA PRO A 157 -3.21 17.75 10.19
C PRO A 157 -4.69 17.75 9.79
N GLU A 158 -5.22 18.86 9.29
CA GLU A 158 -6.57 18.99 8.78
C GLU A 158 -6.89 18.01 7.63
N VAL A 159 -5.88 17.60 6.83
CA VAL A 159 -6.06 16.58 5.78
C VAL A 159 -6.36 15.21 6.41
N SER A 160 -5.55 14.79 7.38
CA SER A 160 -5.80 13.56 8.14
C SER A 160 -7.12 13.66 8.92
N GLU A 161 -7.40 14.80 9.54
CA GLU A 161 -8.62 15.01 10.34
C GLU A 161 -9.88 14.76 9.51
N MET A 162 -9.94 15.34 8.31
CA MET A 162 -11.06 15.17 7.39
C MET A 162 -11.27 13.70 7.03
N GLN A 163 -10.20 12.96 6.74
CA GLN A 163 -10.32 11.54 6.38
C GLN A 163 -10.76 10.69 7.58
N LEU A 164 -10.14 10.88 8.75
CA LEU A 164 -10.49 10.17 9.98
C LEU A 164 -11.96 10.41 10.36
N ARG A 165 -12.41 11.66 10.26
CA ARG A 165 -13.80 12.05 10.48
C ARG A 165 -14.72 11.35 9.49
N SER A 166 -14.43 11.44 8.19
CA SER A 166 -15.23 10.79 7.15
C SER A 166 -15.38 9.28 7.36
N ILE A 167 -14.30 8.59 7.76
CA ILE A 167 -14.31 7.16 8.07
C ILE A 167 -15.22 6.85 9.26
N LEU A 168 -15.04 7.56 10.37
CA LEU A 168 -15.77 7.31 11.60
C LEU A 168 -17.25 7.69 11.49
N GLU A 169 -17.55 8.78 10.79
CA GLU A 169 -18.92 9.18 10.50
C GLU A 169 -19.62 8.15 9.61
N ALA A 170 -18.98 7.69 8.54
CA ALA A 170 -19.53 6.66 7.68
C ALA A 170 -19.86 5.38 8.48
N ALA A 171 -18.95 4.95 9.35
CA ALA A 171 -19.17 3.77 10.19
C ALA A 171 -20.29 4.00 11.22
N GLY A 172 -20.29 5.15 11.89
CA GLY A 172 -21.31 5.52 12.87
C GLY A 172 -22.71 5.62 12.26
N GLU A 173 -22.85 6.22 11.07
CA GLU A 173 -24.11 6.28 10.34
C GLU A 173 -24.64 4.88 9.98
N LEU A 174 -23.78 3.97 9.50
CA LEU A 174 -24.19 2.58 9.23
C LEU A 174 -24.64 1.84 10.50
N ILE A 175 -23.99 2.08 11.63
CA ILE A 175 -24.37 1.49 12.92
C ILE A 175 -25.75 2.00 13.36
N LEU A 176 -26.03 3.30 13.20
CA LEU A 176 -27.35 3.87 13.47
C LEU A 176 -28.43 3.32 12.52
N GLU A 177 -28.06 2.92 11.31
CA GLU A 177 -28.93 2.20 10.36
C GLU A 177 -29.09 0.71 10.70
N GLY A 178 -28.48 0.21 11.79
CA GLY A 178 -28.55 -1.19 12.21
C GLY A 178 -27.63 -2.14 11.43
N LYS A 179 -26.64 -1.61 10.70
CA LYS A 179 -25.67 -2.38 9.93
C LYS A 179 -24.35 -2.53 10.68
N GLU A 180 -23.57 -3.54 10.33
CA GLU A 180 -22.23 -3.75 10.86
C GLU A 180 -21.18 -2.98 10.03
N ALA A 181 -20.30 -2.25 10.71
CA ALA A 181 -19.19 -1.53 10.09
C ALA A 181 -17.91 -1.69 10.94
N PHE A 182 -16.83 -2.15 10.31
CA PHE A 182 -15.54 -2.40 10.97
C PHE A 182 -14.39 -1.77 10.17
N PRO A 183 -14.24 -0.43 10.21
CA PRO A 183 -13.11 0.24 9.58
C PRO A 183 -11.79 -0.09 10.29
N GLU A 184 -10.74 -0.25 9.49
CA GLU A 184 -9.35 -0.36 9.95
C GLU A 184 -8.57 0.81 9.36
N ILE A 185 -8.13 1.74 10.20
CA ILE A 185 -7.49 2.98 9.78
C ILE A 185 -5.98 2.74 9.69
N MET A 186 -5.42 2.93 8.50
CA MET A 186 -4.02 2.63 8.21
C MET A 186 -3.23 3.89 7.86
N ILE A 187 -2.17 4.14 8.61
CA ILE A 187 -1.25 5.26 8.38
C ILE A 187 -0.09 4.82 7.45
N PRO A 188 0.10 5.47 6.28
CA PRO A 188 1.14 5.12 5.31
C PRO A 188 2.49 5.84 5.55
N VAL A 189 3.56 5.31 4.97
CA VAL A 189 4.91 5.89 4.88
C VAL A 189 5.53 6.23 6.25
N THR A 190 5.21 5.45 7.27
CA THR A 190 5.70 5.68 8.62
C THR A 190 7.14 5.24 8.77
N VAL A 191 7.90 5.96 9.61
CA VAL A 191 9.28 5.59 9.93
C VAL A 191 9.50 5.40 11.43
N SER A 192 8.56 5.84 12.27
CA SER A 192 8.66 5.82 13.73
C SER A 192 7.30 5.72 14.43
N ALA A 193 7.32 5.17 15.65
CA ALA A 193 6.14 5.10 16.51
C ALA A 193 5.63 6.50 16.93
N ASN A 194 6.48 7.53 16.89
CA ASN A 194 6.09 8.89 17.26
C ASN A 194 5.19 9.53 16.19
N GLU A 195 5.38 9.20 14.91
CA GLU A 195 4.46 9.61 13.84
C GLU A 195 3.09 8.96 14.04
N LEU A 196 3.06 7.69 14.43
CA LEU A 196 1.80 7.01 14.81
C LEU A 196 1.16 7.64 16.04
N LYS A 197 1.93 7.96 17.10
CA LYS A 197 1.42 8.66 18.29
C LYS A 197 0.84 10.03 17.94
N ASN A 198 1.45 10.75 16.98
CA ASN A 198 0.94 12.01 16.48
C ASN A 198 -0.44 11.84 15.82
N GLN A 199 -0.56 10.91 14.87
CA GLN A 199 -1.83 10.65 14.18
C GLN A 199 -2.90 10.04 15.11
N ARG A 200 -2.50 9.22 16.09
CA ARG A 200 -3.40 8.64 17.07
C ARG A 200 -4.08 9.70 17.94
N LYS A 201 -3.34 10.73 18.37
CA LYS A 201 -3.92 11.86 19.12
C LYS A 201 -5.01 12.57 18.32
N LEU A 202 -4.77 12.78 17.03
CA LEU A 202 -5.77 13.39 16.14
C LEU A 202 -7.01 12.50 16.02
N LEU A 203 -6.80 11.20 15.78
CA LEU A 203 -7.89 10.21 15.74
C LEU A 203 -8.72 10.20 17.03
N ASP A 204 -8.08 10.18 18.21
CA ASP A 204 -8.80 10.12 19.48
C ASP A 204 -9.68 11.37 19.69
N ALA A 205 -9.21 12.55 19.28
CA ALA A 205 -9.99 13.79 19.33
C ALA A 205 -11.19 13.76 18.38
N VAL A 206 -10.98 13.34 17.13
CA VAL A 206 -12.06 13.19 16.12
C VAL A 206 -13.07 12.14 16.56
N TYR A 207 -12.60 11.03 17.13
CA TYR A 207 -13.44 9.95 17.59
C TYR A 207 -14.40 10.39 18.70
N ALA A 208 -13.90 11.14 19.68
CA ALA A 208 -14.72 11.69 20.76
C ALA A 208 -15.83 12.60 20.19
N ASP A 209 -15.47 13.52 19.32
CA ASP A 209 -16.41 14.45 18.69
C ASP A 209 -17.48 13.73 17.85
N VAL A 210 -17.08 12.80 16.99
CA VAL A 210 -18.02 12.02 16.16
C VAL A 210 -18.97 11.19 17.03
N CYS A 211 -18.48 10.53 18.08
CA CYS A 211 -19.33 9.78 19.01
C CYS A 211 -20.35 10.69 19.69
N THR A 212 -19.93 11.86 20.18
CA THR A 212 -20.83 12.83 20.80
C THR A 212 -21.89 13.33 19.82
N ARG A 213 -21.49 13.71 18.60
CA ARG A 213 -22.39 14.25 17.58
C ARG A 213 -23.42 13.23 17.10
N LEU A 214 -23.02 11.96 16.99
CA LEU A 214 -23.92 10.87 16.57
C LEU A 214 -24.68 10.22 17.74
N GLY A 215 -24.41 10.62 18.99
CA GLY A 215 -25.01 10.00 20.18
C GLY A 215 -24.64 8.52 20.37
N LEU A 216 -23.50 8.10 19.80
CA LEU A 216 -23.01 6.72 19.88
C LEU A 216 -22.04 6.56 21.05
N LYS A 217 -22.20 5.49 21.83
CA LYS A 217 -21.26 5.17 22.92
C LYS A 217 -19.92 4.67 22.40
N LYS A 218 -19.93 3.98 21.25
CA LYS A 218 -18.74 3.37 20.66
C LYS A 218 -18.93 3.15 19.17
N ILE A 219 -17.89 3.40 18.40
CA ILE A 219 -17.75 2.96 17.01
C ILE A 219 -16.57 1.97 16.99
N PRO A 220 -16.75 0.69 16.63
CA PRO A 220 -15.64 -0.24 16.56
C PRO A 220 -14.72 0.13 15.38
N PHE A 221 -13.41 0.21 15.65
CA PHE A 221 -12.39 0.38 14.63
C PHE A 221 -11.08 -0.26 15.12
N THR A 222 -10.10 -0.40 14.23
CA THR A 222 -8.71 -0.68 14.61
C THR A 222 -7.77 0.34 13.97
N PHE A 223 -6.69 0.67 14.65
CA PHE A 223 -5.69 1.62 14.18
C PHE A 223 -4.35 0.93 13.91
N GLY A 224 -3.79 1.10 12.72
CA GLY A 224 -2.57 0.40 12.34
C GLY A 224 -1.71 1.20 11.37
N SER A 225 -0.67 0.54 10.88
CA SER A 225 0.32 1.17 10.01
C SER A 225 0.68 0.28 8.83
N MET A 226 0.97 0.94 7.71
CA MET A 226 1.69 0.28 6.64
C MET A 226 3.16 0.15 7.00
N ILE A 227 3.73 -1.06 6.89
CA ILE A 227 5.16 -1.33 7.07
C ILE A 227 5.78 -1.41 5.68
N GLU A 228 6.26 -0.27 5.23
CA GLU A 228 6.78 -0.09 3.86
C GLU A 228 8.10 0.69 3.80
N ILE A 229 8.59 1.15 4.94
CA ILE A 229 9.90 1.79 5.07
C ILE A 229 10.81 0.86 5.88
N PRO A 230 12.05 0.57 5.42
CA PRO A 230 12.96 -0.32 6.15
C PRO A 230 13.16 0.08 7.62
N ARG A 231 13.18 1.38 7.94
CA ARG A 231 13.28 1.87 9.33
C ARG A 231 12.10 1.41 10.20
N ALA A 232 10.87 1.45 9.69
CA ALA A 232 9.70 0.97 10.43
C ALA A 232 9.73 -0.56 10.58
N ALA A 233 10.19 -1.28 9.55
CA ALA A 233 10.37 -2.73 9.61
C ALA A 233 11.41 -3.13 10.69
N PHE A 234 12.58 -2.48 10.73
CA PHE A 234 13.57 -2.72 11.78
C PHE A 234 13.08 -2.35 13.19
N GLY A 235 12.30 -1.27 13.30
CA GLY A 235 11.72 -0.78 14.57
C GLY A 235 10.32 -1.33 14.88
N ALA A 236 9.96 -2.50 14.36
CA ALA A 236 8.59 -3.02 14.42
C ALA A 236 8.06 -3.24 15.84
N ASP A 237 8.92 -3.55 16.82
CA ASP A 237 8.56 -3.60 18.24
C ASP A 237 7.99 -2.25 18.70
N LYS A 238 8.68 -1.15 18.38
CA LYS A 238 8.24 0.21 18.72
C LYS A 238 6.97 0.59 17.98
N MET A 239 6.85 0.22 16.72
CA MET A 239 5.63 0.48 15.94
C MET A 239 4.40 -0.19 16.58
N ALA A 240 4.56 -1.44 17.06
CA ALA A 240 3.48 -2.23 17.66
C ALA A 240 3.00 -1.73 19.05
N GLU A 241 3.77 -0.86 19.72
CA GLU A 241 3.30 -0.14 20.92
C GLU A 241 2.01 0.64 20.63
N VAL A 242 1.86 1.15 19.40
CA VAL A 242 0.74 2.00 18.97
C VAL A 242 -0.15 1.29 17.97
N ALA A 243 0.44 0.60 16.99
CA ALA A 243 -0.30 -0.07 15.94
C ALA A 243 -0.93 -1.38 16.44
N GLU A 244 -2.20 -1.56 16.12
CA GLU A 244 -2.99 -2.76 16.42
C GLU A 244 -2.94 -3.77 15.26
N PHE A 245 -2.51 -3.32 14.07
CA PHE A 245 -2.19 -4.17 12.94
C PHE A 245 -1.05 -3.59 12.08
N PHE A 246 -0.37 -4.47 11.34
CA PHE A 246 0.54 -4.12 10.25
C PHE A 246 -0.02 -4.59 8.91
N SER A 247 0.18 -3.77 7.88
CA SER A 247 0.06 -4.18 6.48
C SER A 247 1.38 -3.92 5.79
N PHE A 248 2.04 -4.94 5.27
CA PHE A 248 3.26 -4.74 4.50
C PHE A 248 2.93 -4.14 3.13
N GLY A 249 3.38 -2.91 2.90
CA GLY A 249 3.36 -2.24 1.60
C GLY A 249 4.59 -2.67 0.82
N THR A 250 4.57 -3.90 0.31
CA THR A 250 5.78 -4.54 -0.23
C THR A 250 6.29 -3.92 -1.52
N ASN A 251 5.47 -3.19 -2.26
CA ASN A 251 5.92 -2.43 -3.43
C ASN A 251 6.95 -1.37 -3.00
N ASP A 252 6.57 -0.50 -2.07
CA ASP A 252 7.45 0.56 -1.55
C ASP A 252 8.59 -0.03 -0.72
N LEU A 253 8.33 -1.08 0.08
CA LEU A 253 9.38 -1.74 0.85
C LEU A 253 10.47 -2.31 -0.07
N THR A 254 10.09 -2.97 -1.16
CA THR A 254 11.03 -3.50 -2.16
C THR A 254 11.81 -2.38 -2.82
N GLN A 255 11.12 -1.31 -3.24
CA GLN A 255 11.76 -0.14 -3.84
C GLN A 255 12.82 0.48 -2.93
N MET A 256 12.50 0.70 -1.64
CA MET A 256 13.45 1.22 -0.67
C MET A 256 14.59 0.26 -0.36
N PHE A 257 14.29 -1.04 -0.30
CA PHE A 257 15.25 -2.06 0.12
C PHE A 257 16.28 -2.36 -0.98
N PHE A 258 15.83 -2.44 -2.24
CA PHE A 258 16.70 -2.63 -3.40
C PHE A 258 17.33 -1.31 -3.89
N GLY A 259 16.72 -0.17 -3.58
CA GLY A 259 17.07 1.11 -4.19
C GLY A 259 16.64 1.19 -5.66
N PHE A 260 15.57 0.47 -6.04
CA PHE A 260 15.06 0.42 -7.41
C PHE A 260 13.79 1.24 -7.53
N SER A 261 13.81 2.30 -8.34
CA SER A 261 12.59 2.98 -8.75
C SER A 261 11.77 2.06 -9.66
N ARG A 262 10.56 1.72 -9.23
CA ARG A 262 9.65 0.84 -9.98
C ARG A 262 9.35 1.38 -11.38
N ASP A 263 9.25 2.70 -11.52
CA ASP A 263 8.93 3.35 -12.78
C ASP A 263 10.11 3.33 -13.77
N ASP A 264 11.35 3.24 -13.27
CA ASP A 264 12.58 3.31 -14.07
C ASP A 264 13.26 1.95 -14.28
N ILE A 265 12.82 0.91 -13.57
CA ILE A 265 13.48 -0.40 -13.50
C ILE A 265 13.54 -1.13 -14.86
N GLY A 266 12.59 -0.85 -15.75
CA GLY A 266 12.51 -1.47 -17.07
C GLY A 266 13.74 -1.22 -17.96
N SER A 267 14.55 -0.21 -17.62
CA SER A 267 15.79 0.12 -18.34
C SER A 267 16.94 -0.88 -18.14
N PHE A 268 16.93 -1.67 -17.06
CA PHE A 268 18.03 -2.58 -16.72
C PHE A 268 17.61 -3.97 -16.21
N LEU A 269 16.38 -4.12 -15.69
CA LEU A 269 15.92 -5.40 -15.12
C LEU A 269 16.02 -6.58 -16.10
N PRO A 270 15.66 -6.46 -17.40
CA PRO A 270 15.79 -7.57 -18.33
C PRO A 270 17.22 -8.13 -18.41
N ASP A 271 18.23 -7.27 -18.38
CA ASP A 271 19.63 -7.68 -18.40
C ASP A 271 20.04 -8.37 -17.09
N TYR A 272 19.53 -7.91 -15.95
CA TYR A 272 19.77 -8.55 -14.65
C TYR A 272 19.21 -9.98 -14.61
N LEU A 273 18.01 -10.19 -15.16
CA LEU A 273 17.37 -11.50 -15.24
C LEU A 273 18.11 -12.41 -16.24
N ALA A 274 18.49 -11.89 -17.40
CA ALA A 274 19.24 -12.64 -18.41
C ALA A 274 20.62 -13.09 -17.89
N ALA A 275 21.29 -12.23 -17.12
CA ALA A 275 22.55 -12.52 -16.47
C ALA A 275 22.40 -13.36 -15.18
N LYS A 276 21.17 -13.70 -14.76
CA LYS A 276 20.87 -14.40 -13.51
C LYS A 276 21.44 -13.72 -12.26
N ILE A 277 21.56 -12.39 -12.30
CA ILE A 277 21.93 -11.58 -11.14
C ILE A 277 20.79 -11.61 -10.12
N LEU A 278 19.55 -11.53 -10.61
CA LEU A 278 18.35 -11.75 -9.83
C LEU A 278 17.59 -12.97 -10.39
N PRO A 279 16.99 -13.79 -9.52
CA PRO A 279 16.25 -14.97 -9.96
C PRO A 279 14.87 -14.63 -10.55
N ALA A 280 14.30 -13.48 -10.18
CA ALA A 280 12.98 -13.01 -10.60
C ALA A 280 12.88 -11.48 -10.49
N ASP A 281 11.84 -10.91 -11.11
CA ASP A 281 11.45 -9.52 -10.89
C ASP A 281 11.01 -9.33 -9.43
N PRO A 282 11.74 -8.55 -8.61
CA PRO A 282 11.45 -8.41 -7.18
C PRO A 282 10.14 -7.65 -6.91
N PHE A 283 9.53 -7.00 -7.91
CA PHE A 283 8.21 -6.35 -7.79
C PHE A 283 7.05 -7.27 -8.17
N GLN A 284 7.32 -8.49 -8.66
CA GLN A 284 6.31 -9.50 -8.98
C GLN A 284 6.29 -10.63 -7.95
N THR A 285 7.48 -11.16 -7.64
CA THR A 285 7.67 -12.22 -6.64
C THR A 285 8.59 -11.69 -5.56
N ILE A 286 8.16 -11.82 -4.32
CA ILE A 286 8.90 -11.28 -3.17
C ILE A 286 10.28 -11.93 -3.08
N ASP A 287 11.30 -11.10 -2.81
CA ASP A 287 12.61 -11.61 -2.43
C ASP A 287 12.52 -12.25 -1.04
N GLN A 288 12.47 -13.57 -1.00
CA GLN A 288 12.27 -14.33 0.23
C GLN A 288 13.54 -14.45 1.07
N GLU A 289 14.72 -14.37 0.45
CA GLU A 289 16.00 -14.66 1.13
C GLU A 289 16.48 -13.45 1.93
N VAL A 290 16.33 -12.24 1.39
CA VAL A 290 16.86 -11.03 2.04
C VAL A 290 15.74 -10.15 2.58
N LEU A 291 14.84 -9.68 1.71
CA LEU A 291 13.68 -8.90 2.14
C LEU A 291 12.73 -9.71 3.03
N GLY A 292 12.56 -11.00 2.74
CA GLY A 292 11.75 -11.91 3.53
C GLY A 292 12.20 -12.06 4.98
N GLU A 293 13.51 -12.09 5.24
CA GLU A 293 14.06 -12.13 6.59
C GLU A 293 13.77 -10.83 7.36
N LEU A 294 13.86 -9.67 6.70
CA LEU A 294 13.43 -8.40 7.30
C LEU A 294 11.95 -8.47 7.70
N MET A 295 11.07 -8.96 6.82
CA MET A 295 9.64 -9.07 7.11
C MET A 295 9.36 -10.03 8.27
N LYS A 296 10.00 -11.20 8.28
CA LYS A 296 9.86 -12.19 9.36
C LYS A 296 10.27 -11.60 10.70
N MET A 297 11.45 -10.97 10.77
CA MET A 297 11.92 -10.28 11.96
C MET A 297 10.96 -9.18 12.41
N SER A 298 10.41 -8.39 11.49
CA SER A 298 9.40 -7.37 11.80
C SER A 298 8.14 -7.96 12.42
N ILE A 299 7.66 -9.10 11.92
CA ILE A 299 6.49 -9.80 12.46
C ILE A 299 6.76 -10.30 13.88
N GLU A 300 7.91 -10.95 14.08
CA GLU A 300 8.34 -11.48 15.37
C GLU A 300 8.43 -10.36 16.41
N ARG A 301 9.20 -9.29 16.12
CA ARG A 301 9.34 -8.12 17.01
C ARG A 301 8.01 -7.41 17.30
N GLY A 302 7.17 -7.25 16.28
CA GLY A 302 5.84 -6.67 16.45
C GLY A 302 4.98 -7.51 17.40
N ARG A 303 5.01 -8.84 17.26
CA ARG A 303 4.24 -9.76 18.10
C ARG A 303 4.82 -9.96 19.49
N GLU A 304 6.13 -9.81 19.68
CA GLU A 304 6.75 -9.73 21.00
C GLU A 304 6.17 -8.56 21.82
N THR A 305 5.94 -7.42 21.18
CA THR A 305 5.33 -6.25 21.82
C THR A 305 3.80 -6.38 21.93
N ARG A 306 3.15 -6.96 20.92
CA ARG A 306 1.69 -7.17 20.88
C ARG A 306 1.36 -8.59 20.39
N PRO A 307 1.16 -9.57 21.28
CA PRO A 307 0.95 -10.98 20.89
C PRO A 307 -0.21 -11.21 19.90
N GLY A 308 -1.25 -10.38 19.96
CA GLY A 308 -2.40 -10.42 19.05
C GLY A 308 -2.28 -9.54 17.79
N LEU A 309 -1.08 -9.04 17.47
CA LEU A 309 -0.87 -8.14 16.33
C LEU A 309 -1.28 -8.82 15.03
N LYS A 310 -2.32 -8.27 14.38
CA LYS A 310 -2.75 -8.71 13.05
C LYS A 310 -1.74 -8.20 12.03
N VAL A 311 -1.24 -9.10 11.19
CA VAL A 311 -0.30 -8.77 10.13
C VAL A 311 -0.86 -9.24 8.80
N GLY A 312 -0.84 -8.38 7.79
CA GLY A 312 -1.02 -8.82 6.42
C GLY A 312 -0.09 -8.12 5.46
N ILE A 313 -0.34 -8.33 4.18
CA ILE A 313 0.39 -7.74 3.06
C ILE A 313 -0.60 -7.22 2.03
N CYS A 314 -0.27 -6.10 1.39
CA CYS A 314 -0.98 -5.56 0.26
C CYS A 314 0.00 -5.23 -0.88
N GLY A 315 -0.52 -5.03 -2.08
CA GLY A 315 0.27 -4.84 -3.30
C GLY A 315 0.26 -6.05 -4.22
N GLU A 316 1.21 -6.07 -5.17
CA GLU A 316 1.23 -7.08 -6.24
C GLU A 316 1.60 -8.48 -5.72
N HIS A 317 2.52 -8.55 -4.77
CA HIS A 317 2.96 -9.81 -4.15
C HIS A 317 1.82 -10.57 -3.46
N GLY A 318 0.78 -9.87 -2.98
CA GLY A 318 -0.36 -10.49 -2.31
C GLY A 318 -1.19 -11.43 -3.20
N GLY A 319 -1.00 -11.36 -4.53
CA GLY A 319 -1.65 -12.27 -5.49
C GLY A 319 -0.68 -13.18 -6.24
N ASP A 320 0.60 -13.19 -5.88
CA ASP A 320 1.62 -14.04 -6.48
C ASP A 320 1.71 -15.36 -5.67
N PRO A 321 1.52 -16.54 -6.29
CA PRO A 321 1.44 -17.80 -5.53
C PRO A 321 2.63 -18.07 -4.61
N GLU A 322 3.86 -17.84 -5.07
CA GLU A 322 5.06 -18.09 -4.26
C GLU A 322 5.19 -17.11 -3.11
N SER A 323 4.88 -15.83 -3.34
CA SER A 323 4.80 -14.81 -2.30
C SER A 323 3.70 -15.12 -1.28
N VAL A 324 2.52 -15.58 -1.71
CA VAL A 324 1.42 -15.97 -0.81
C VAL A 324 1.83 -17.16 0.06
N LYS A 325 2.47 -18.19 -0.51
CA LYS A 325 3.01 -19.31 0.25
C LYS A 325 4.08 -18.85 1.25
N PHE A 326 4.93 -17.90 0.87
CA PHE A 326 5.90 -17.29 1.78
C PHE A 326 5.21 -16.57 2.94
N CYS A 327 4.21 -15.72 2.67
CA CYS A 327 3.42 -15.02 3.68
C CYS A 327 2.75 -15.97 4.68
N HIS A 328 2.24 -17.11 4.21
CA HIS A 328 1.75 -18.19 5.06
C HIS A 328 2.84 -18.72 6.01
N ARG A 329 4.03 -19.06 5.47
CA ARG A 329 5.14 -19.62 6.25
C ARG A 329 5.68 -18.67 7.33
N ILE A 330 5.72 -17.37 7.07
CA ILE A 330 6.14 -16.36 8.06
C ILE A 330 4.99 -15.95 9.00
N GLY A 331 3.85 -16.63 8.92
CA GLY A 331 2.76 -16.52 9.88
C GLY A 331 1.92 -15.26 9.75
N MET A 332 1.76 -14.70 8.55
CA MET A 332 0.80 -13.61 8.33
C MET A 332 -0.65 -14.06 8.58
N ASN A 333 -1.52 -13.11 8.91
CA ASN A 333 -2.95 -13.36 9.10
C ASN A 333 -3.73 -13.29 7.79
N TYR A 334 -3.29 -12.44 6.84
CA TYR A 334 -3.94 -12.31 5.55
C TYR A 334 -3.00 -11.84 4.43
N VAL A 335 -3.39 -12.10 3.19
CA VAL A 335 -2.86 -11.44 1.98
C VAL A 335 -3.97 -10.63 1.32
N SER A 336 -3.61 -9.54 0.63
CA SER A 336 -4.55 -8.67 -0.06
C SER A 336 -4.09 -8.37 -1.48
N CYS A 337 -4.91 -8.69 -2.48
CA CYS A 337 -4.59 -8.60 -3.91
C CYS A 337 -5.73 -7.99 -4.74
N SER A 338 -5.49 -7.67 -6.01
CA SER A 338 -6.57 -7.17 -6.87
C SER A 338 -7.73 -8.18 -6.99
N PRO A 339 -8.99 -7.74 -7.22
CA PRO A 339 -10.16 -8.62 -7.14
C PRO A 339 -10.04 -9.90 -7.98
N PHE A 340 -9.50 -9.79 -9.18
CA PHE A 340 -9.34 -10.92 -10.10
C PHE A 340 -8.24 -11.92 -9.69
N ARG A 341 -7.33 -11.52 -8.80
CA ARG A 341 -6.28 -12.40 -8.25
C ARG A 341 -6.72 -13.12 -6.97
N VAL A 342 -7.88 -12.77 -6.40
CA VAL A 342 -8.43 -13.41 -5.19
C VAL A 342 -8.52 -14.94 -5.34
N PRO A 343 -9.04 -15.51 -6.44
CA PRO A 343 -9.08 -16.98 -6.60
C PRO A 343 -7.70 -17.64 -6.61
N ILE A 344 -6.71 -16.97 -7.21
CA ILE A 344 -5.33 -17.45 -7.27
C ILE A 344 -4.71 -17.46 -5.88
N ALA A 345 -4.89 -16.37 -5.12
CA ALA A 345 -4.40 -16.26 -3.75
C ALA A 345 -5.06 -17.30 -2.82
N ARG A 346 -6.36 -17.56 -2.97
CA ARG A 346 -7.08 -18.63 -2.24
C ARG A 346 -6.49 -20.00 -2.49
N LEU A 347 -6.25 -20.34 -3.76
CA LEU A 347 -5.63 -21.61 -4.13
C LEU A 347 -4.20 -21.72 -3.57
N ALA A 348 -3.39 -20.68 -3.72
CA ALA A 348 -2.01 -20.66 -3.24
C ALA A 348 -1.91 -20.80 -1.71
N ALA A 349 -2.78 -20.11 -0.96
CA ALA A 349 -2.85 -20.24 0.50
C ALA A 349 -3.28 -21.64 0.96
N ALA A 350 -4.24 -22.25 0.26
CA ALA A 350 -4.63 -23.63 0.55
C ALA A 350 -3.50 -24.62 0.26
N GLN A 351 -2.79 -24.46 -0.86
CA GLN A 351 -1.61 -25.26 -1.18
C GLN A 351 -0.53 -25.12 -0.09
N ALA A 352 -0.23 -23.90 0.35
CA ALA A 352 0.72 -23.64 1.44
C ALA A 352 0.37 -24.43 2.71
N ALA A 353 -0.91 -24.40 3.11
CA ALA A 353 -1.40 -25.11 4.29
C ALA A 353 -1.36 -26.64 4.14
N VAL A 354 -1.59 -27.18 2.94
CA VAL A 354 -1.46 -28.63 2.67
C VAL A 354 0.01 -29.07 2.69
N GLU A 355 0.88 -28.31 2.02
CA GLU A 355 2.32 -28.56 1.96
C GLU A 355 2.91 -28.60 3.37
N GLU A 356 2.58 -27.62 4.22
CA GLU A 356 3.02 -27.57 5.63
C GLU A 356 2.55 -28.80 6.43
N LYS A 357 1.26 -29.17 6.33
CA LYS A 357 0.73 -30.38 7.01
C LYS A 357 1.39 -31.66 6.53
N SER A 358 1.78 -31.73 5.26
CA SER A 358 2.47 -32.90 4.69
C SER A 358 3.91 -33.04 5.21
N LEU A 359 4.59 -31.92 5.47
CA LEU A 359 5.94 -31.90 6.04
C LEU A 359 5.94 -32.35 7.51
N VAL A 360 4.93 -31.94 8.29
CA VAL A 360 4.75 -32.38 9.69
C VAL A 360 4.42 -33.88 9.80
N ARG A 361 3.81 -34.47 8.76
CA ARG A 361 3.37 -35.88 8.74
C ARG A 361 4.42 -36.88 8.23
N LYS A 362 5.62 -36.46 7.81
CA LYS A 362 6.66 -37.42 7.41
C LYS A 362 7.10 -38.26 8.63
N PRO A 363 6.98 -39.60 8.60
CA PRO A 363 7.47 -40.45 9.68
C PRO A 363 8.98 -40.28 9.81
N SER A 364 9.48 -40.14 11.03
CA SER A 364 10.90 -40.28 11.31
C SER A 364 11.36 -41.65 10.80
N VAL A 365 12.20 -41.65 9.78
CA VAL A 365 12.84 -42.87 9.29
C VAL A 365 13.63 -43.44 10.47
N LYS A 366 13.12 -44.53 11.06
CA LYS A 366 13.86 -45.32 12.05
C LYS A 366 15.21 -45.66 11.41
N LYS A 367 16.30 -45.12 11.96
CA LYS A 367 17.66 -45.56 11.62
C LYS A 367 17.69 -47.08 11.75
N ALA A 368 17.78 -47.77 10.62
CA ALA A 368 18.07 -49.19 10.60
C ALA A 368 19.40 -49.39 11.34
N LYS A 369 19.37 -50.11 12.46
CA LYS A 369 20.57 -50.61 13.11
C LYS A 369 21.32 -51.45 12.07
N LYS A 370 22.44 -50.92 11.55
CA LYS A 370 23.42 -51.75 10.87
C LYS A 370 24.01 -52.70 11.91
N THR A 371 23.61 -53.96 11.83
CA THR A 371 24.31 -55.08 12.44
C THR A 371 25.71 -55.16 11.83
N ALA A 372 26.74 -54.98 12.65
CA ALA A 372 28.12 -55.19 12.25
C ALA A 372 28.37 -56.71 12.17
N SER A 373 28.52 -57.23 10.95
CA SER A 373 29.06 -58.56 10.71
C SER A 373 30.59 -58.50 10.83
N VAL A 374 31.11 -59.14 11.88
CA VAL A 374 32.53 -59.45 12.08
C VAL A 374 32.90 -60.60 11.15
N LEU A 375 33.99 -60.46 10.36
CA LEU A 375 34.83 -61.55 9.80
C LEU A 375 36.20 -60.94 9.38
N PRO A 376 37.28 -61.71 9.28
CA PRO A 376 38.50 -61.48 10.06
C PRO A 376 39.72 -61.03 9.24
N ALA A 377 40.74 -60.62 10.00
CA ALA A 377 42.02 -60.07 9.56
C ALA A 377 42.83 -60.99 8.62
N VAL A 378 43.46 -60.37 7.62
CA VAL A 378 44.67 -60.88 6.97
C VAL A 378 45.77 -59.83 7.12
N ARG A 379 46.84 -60.20 7.83
CA ARG A 379 48.10 -59.48 7.94
C ARG A 379 48.93 -59.66 6.67
N LYS A 380 49.59 -58.60 6.20
CA LYS A 380 51.00 -58.65 5.75
C LYS A 380 51.64 -57.26 5.82
N ALA A 381 52.95 -57.27 6.02
CA ALA A 381 53.74 -56.25 6.70
C ALA A 381 54.71 -55.48 5.77
N ALA A 382 55.08 -54.26 6.17
CA ALA A 382 56.43 -53.64 6.02
C ALA A 382 56.42 -52.32 6.84
N LYS A 383 57.20 -52.18 7.93
CA LYS A 383 58.56 -51.56 8.01
C LYS A 383 58.60 -50.18 7.30
N THR A 384 58.85 -49.02 7.92
CA THR A 384 59.88 -48.62 8.91
C THR A 384 59.50 -47.28 9.58
N ALA A 385 60.01 -47.04 10.80
CA ALA A 385 59.92 -45.78 11.58
C ALA A 385 61.25 -44.98 11.47
N PRO A 386 61.60 -43.97 12.32
CA PRO A 386 60.80 -43.01 13.13
C PRO A 386 61.36 -41.55 13.13
N ALA A 387 60.61 -40.58 13.68
CA ALA A 387 61.12 -39.48 14.53
C ALA A 387 59.94 -38.85 15.30
N LYS A 388 59.75 -39.08 16.62
CA LYS A 388 60.26 -38.31 17.79
C LYS A 388 60.05 -36.78 17.63
N ALA A 389 59.45 -36.02 18.56
CA ALA A 389 59.36 -36.17 20.01
C ALA A 389 58.27 -35.27 20.65
N LYS A 390 57.72 -35.75 21.79
CA LYS A 390 57.52 -35.09 23.12
C LYS A 390 56.77 -33.75 23.19
N SER A 391 55.60 -33.68 23.85
CA SER A 391 55.39 -33.51 25.31
C SER A 391 55.88 -32.14 25.81
N THR A 392 55.18 -31.29 26.57
CA THR A 392 54.29 -31.51 27.72
C THR A 392 53.56 -30.19 28.06
N SER A 393 52.44 -30.35 28.76
CA SER A 393 51.74 -29.42 29.66
C SER A 393 52.57 -28.32 30.35
N THR A 394 51.99 -27.13 30.59
CA THR A 394 51.38 -26.70 31.88
C THR A 394 51.17 -25.18 31.92
N GLY A 395 50.07 -24.73 32.54
CA GLY A 395 50.16 -23.72 33.61
C GLY A 395 49.85 -22.25 33.32
N LYS A 396 48.65 -21.83 33.77
CA LYS A 396 48.30 -20.61 34.53
C LYS A 396 48.67 -19.20 34.01
N ALA A 397 47.62 -18.37 33.98
CA ALA A 397 47.57 -16.91 33.88
C ALA A 397 48.35 -16.19 35.02
N PRO A 398 48.60 -14.85 34.95
CA PRO A 398 47.54 -13.86 35.17
C PRO A 398 47.65 -12.53 34.38
N SER A 399 46.59 -11.75 34.56
CA SER A 399 46.27 -10.39 34.12
C SER A 399 47.32 -9.30 34.42
N LYS A 400 47.32 -8.23 33.61
CA LYS A 400 47.43 -6.84 34.11
C LYS A 400 46.98 -5.78 33.10
N LYS A 401 46.30 -4.78 33.67
CA LYS A 401 45.74 -3.54 33.14
C LYS A 401 46.81 -2.61 32.52
N VAL A 402 46.42 -1.82 31.51
CA VAL A 402 46.96 -0.46 31.31
C VAL A 402 45.81 0.52 31.01
N LYS A 403 45.90 1.70 31.64
CA LYS A 403 44.92 2.79 31.71
C LYS A 403 45.05 3.78 30.52
N LYS A 404 43.91 4.44 30.26
CA LYS A 404 43.63 5.74 29.63
C LYS A 404 44.79 6.75 29.42
N ALA A 405 44.74 7.45 28.29
CA ALA A 405 44.86 8.91 28.22
C ALA A 405 44.10 9.50 27.01
N ALA A 406 43.27 10.52 27.26
CA ALA A 406 42.77 11.53 26.30
C ALA A 406 43.80 12.69 26.27
N ALA A 407 43.85 13.70 25.39
CA ALA A 407 42.94 14.37 24.46
C ALA A 407 43.81 15.15 23.39
N PRO A 408 43.40 16.31 22.82
CA PRO A 408 42.81 16.48 21.48
C PRO A 408 43.73 17.24 20.49
N VAL A 409 43.43 17.16 19.18
CA VAL A 409 44.08 18.00 18.15
C VAL A 409 43.11 19.06 17.63
N LYS A 410 43.55 20.32 17.71
CA LYS A 410 42.88 21.54 17.28
C LYS A 410 42.92 21.72 15.75
N ALA A 411 41.93 22.48 15.28
CA ALA A 411 41.74 23.01 13.94
C ALA A 411 42.95 23.78 13.37
N SER A 412 43.02 23.82 12.03
CA SER A 412 43.71 24.87 11.29
C SER A 412 42.96 25.15 9.99
N ALA A 413 42.33 26.33 9.95
CA ALA A 413 41.80 26.95 8.74
C ALA A 413 42.94 27.64 7.98
N LYS A 414 42.99 27.49 6.65
CA LYS A 414 43.76 28.39 5.78
C LYS A 414 42.90 28.83 4.59
N LYS A 415 42.64 30.14 4.58
CA LYS A 415 42.12 30.94 3.45
C LYS A 415 43.05 30.80 2.24
N VAL A 416 42.46 30.66 1.06
CA VAL A 416 43.02 31.20 -0.20
C VAL A 416 41.89 31.93 -0.93
N LYS A 417 42.13 33.18 -1.33
CA LYS A 417 41.20 34.03 -2.10
C LYS A 417 41.81 34.36 -3.47
N LYS A 418 40.95 34.27 -4.49
CA LYS A 418 40.84 35.02 -5.77
C LYS A 418 41.89 34.85 -6.89
N ALA A 419 41.42 34.37 -8.06
CA ALA A 419 41.11 35.09 -9.32
C ALA A 419 41.23 34.07 -10.50
N ALA A 420 40.60 34.11 -11.67
CA ALA A 420 39.43 34.74 -12.28
C ALA A 420 39.21 34.05 -13.66
N ALA A 421 37.98 34.12 -14.19
CA ALA A 421 37.54 33.96 -15.59
C ALA A 421 37.35 32.55 -16.23
N PRO A 422 36.36 32.42 -17.16
CA PRO A 422 35.73 31.14 -17.52
C PRO A 422 36.24 30.56 -18.85
N VAL A 423 36.35 29.24 -18.91
CA VAL A 423 36.68 28.50 -20.14
C VAL A 423 35.40 28.20 -20.92
N LYS A 424 35.25 28.84 -22.08
CA LYS A 424 34.34 28.40 -23.16
C LYS A 424 34.91 27.12 -23.78
N ALA A 425 34.18 26.02 -23.70
CA ALA A 425 34.47 24.83 -24.51
C ALA A 425 33.40 24.68 -25.59
N SER A 426 33.80 24.94 -26.84
CA SER A 426 33.03 24.56 -28.03
C SER A 426 33.21 23.07 -28.28
N ALA A 427 32.12 22.30 -28.35
CA ALA A 427 32.16 20.94 -28.86
C ALA A 427 31.47 20.87 -30.23
N LYS A 428 32.31 20.60 -31.25
CA LYS A 428 31.97 20.32 -32.63
C LYS A 428 30.88 19.24 -32.75
N LYS A 429 29.87 19.53 -33.58
CA LYS A 429 29.01 18.53 -34.21
C LYS A 429 29.85 17.60 -35.09
N THR A 430 29.87 16.31 -34.77
CA THR A 430 30.21 15.25 -35.73
C THR A 430 28.93 14.60 -36.24
N LYS A 431 28.62 14.86 -37.51
CA LYS A 431 27.64 14.13 -38.31
C LYS A 431 28.13 12.68 -38.48
N ARG A 432 27.29 11.70 -38.15
CA ARG A 432 27.35 10.36 -38.73
C ARG A 432 26.07 10.12 -39.52
N SER A 433 26.26 9.90 -40.81
CA SER A 433 25.28 9.51 -41.81
C SER A 433 25.04 8.00 -41.79
N ALA A 434 23.79 7.55 -41.90
CA ALA A 434 23.42 6.32 -42.59
C ALA A 434 21.93 6.37 -43.02
N ALA A 435 21.67 5.78 -44.19
CA ALA A 435 20.55 5.94 -45.12
C ALA A 435 19.11 5.61 -44.64
N PRO A 436 18.07 6.07 -45.38
CA PRO A 436 16.67 5.73 -45.11
C PRO A 436 16.29 4.39 -45.77
N VAL A 437 15.64 3.51 -45.01
CA VAL A 437 15.04 2.27 -45.53
C VAL A 437 13.60 2.55 -45.98
N LYS A 438 13.30 2.00 -47.16
CA LYS A 438 12.10 2.17 -47.98
C LYS A 438 10.79 1.74 -47.30
N THR A 439 9.75 2.46 -47.72
CA THR A 439 8.32 2.14 -47.73
C THR A 439 7.98 0.68 -48.05
N LEU A 440 7.02 0.13 -47.31
CA LEU A 440 6.18 -0.98 -47.75
C LEU A 440 4.75 -0.78 -47.23
N ALA A 441 3.95 -0.12 -48.06
CA ALA A 441 2.50 -0.10 -47.96
C ALA A 441 1.95 -1.38 -48.62
N LYS A 442 1.10 -2.14 -47.91
CA LYS A 442 0.23 -3.15 -48.50
C LYS A 442 -1.23 -2.78 -48.25
N LYS A 443 -1.93 -2.48 -49.36
CA LYS A 443 -3.38 -2.38 -49.48
C LYS A 443 -4.05 -3.72 -49.13
N VAL A 444 -5.13 -3.72 -48.35
CA VAL A 444 -6.32 -4.55 -48.63
C VAL A 444 -7.62 -3.80 -48.28
N LYS A 445 -8.33 -3.48 -49.37
CA LYS A 445 -9.78 -3.37 -49.65
C LYS A 445 -10.81 -3.01 -48.56
N LYS A 446 -11.53 -1.93 -48.92
CA LYS A 446 -12.85 -1.47 -48.47
C LYS A 446 -13.92 -2.56 -48.52
N GLY A 447 -14.76 -2.59 -47.49
CA GLY A 447 -16.12 -3.13 -47.50
C GLY A 447 -17.00 -2.23 -46.63
N ALA A 448 -17.67 -1.26 -47.26
CA ALA A 448 -18.62 -0.36 -46.60
C ALA A 448 -20.04 -0.86 -46.90
N VAL A 449 -20.85 -1.05 -45.86
CA VAL A 449 -22.31 -1.25 -45.95
C VAL A 449 -22.97 -0.02 -45.32
N PRO A 450 -23.94 0.64 -45.97
CA PRO A 450 -24.47 1.94 -45.54
C PRO A 450 -25.64 1.79 -44.56
N VAL A 451 -25.63 2.55 -43.47
CA VAL A 451 -26.82 2.75 -42.62
C VAL A 451 -27.66 3.89 -43.20
N LYS A 452 -28.87 3.56 -43.62
CA LYS A 452 -29.88 4.47 -44.17
C LYS A 452 -30.39 5.43 -43.08
N LYS A 453 -30.41 6.73 -43.42
CA LYS A 453 -31.23 7.75 -42.76
C LYS A 453 -32.72 7.47 -43.03
N ALA A 454 -33.55 7.56 -41.99
CA ALA A 454 -34.99 7.75 -42.13
C ALA A 454 -35.44 8.87 -41.19
N ASN A 455 -35.75 10.02 -41.80
CA ASN A 455 -36.57 11.08 -41.20
C ASN A 455 -38.00 10.57 -41.01
N LYS A 456 -38.61 10.85 -39.85
CA LYS A 456 -40.05 11.10 -39.77
C LYS A 456 -40.35 12.07 -38.63
N ALA A 457 -40.85 13.24 -39.02
CA ALA A 457 -41.43 14.26 -38.18
C ALA A 457 -42.85 13.84 -37.77
N ILE A 458 -43.24 14.11 -36.52
CA ILE A 458 -44.65 14.28 -36.12
C ILE A 458 -44.73 15.41 -35.09
N ALA A 459 -45.58 16.40 -35.40
CA ALA A 459 -45.89 17.60 -34.64
C ALA A 459 -46.92 17.33 -33.51
N PRO A 460 -47.18 18.29 -32.59
CA PRO A 460 -47.88 18.05 -31.33
C PRO A 460 -49.38 18.36 -31.43
N ALA A 461 -50.21 17.63 -30.67
CA ALA A 461 -51.64 17.91 -30.52
C ALA A 461 -52.02 18.25 -29.07
N LYS A 462 -52.49 19.48 -28.86
CA LYS A 462 -53.25 19.96 -27.70
C LYS A 462 -54.74 19.63 -27.87
N LYS A 463 -55.46 19.33 -26.77
CA LYS A 463 -56.80 19.88 -26.36
C LYS A 463 -57.38 19.08 -25.16
N LYS A 464 -57.59 19.74 -24.01
CA LYS A 464 -58.85 20.30 -23.41
C LYS A 464 -59.70 19.25 -22.64
N VAL A 465 -59.76 19.28 -21.30
CA VAL A 465 -60.62 20.03 -20.32
C VAL A 465 -61.93 19.30 -19.92
N ALA A 466 -61.93 18.78 -18.66
CA ALA A 466 -62.95 18.74 -17.55
C ALA A 466 -64.41 18.21 -17.78
N PRO A 467 -65.31 18.02 -16.76
CA PRO A 467 -65.21 18.21 -15.28
C PRO A 467 -65.92 17.16 -14.32
N ALA A 468 -65.60 17.28 -13.02
CA ALA A 468 -66.40 17.19 -11.76
C ALA A 468 -67.45 16.08 -11.40
N ALA A 469 -67.31 15.52 -10.17
CA ALA A 469 -68.31 15.17 -9.12
C ALA A 469 -67.74 14.04 -8.20
N LYS A 470 -67.93 13.88 -6.88
CA LYS A 470 -68.88 14.36 -5.85
C LYS A 470 -68.30 14.10 -4.43
N LYS A 471 -68.82 14.84 -3.44
CA LYS A 471 -68.49 14.89 -1.99
C LYS A 471 -68.97 13.69 -1.15
N ALA A 472 -68.47 13.65 0.10
CA ALA A 472 -69.03 13.17 1.40
C ALA A 472 -68.36 11.89 1.93
N THR A 473 -67.91 11.72 3.19
CA THR A 473 -68.42 12.16 4.52
C THR A 473 -67.35 12.02 5.64
N LYS A 474 -67.42 12.93 6.66
CA LYS A 474 -67.17 12.80 8.14
C LYS A 474 -65.89 12.09 8.63
N LYS A 475 -64.90 12.69 9.32
CA LYS A 475 -64.82 13.44 10.63
C LYS A 475 -65.47 12.74 11.84
N VAL A 476 -64.64 12.27 12.80
CA VAL A 476 -64.68 12.32 14.30
C VAL A 476 -63.61 11.32 14.80
N ALA A 477 -62.41 11.71 15.26
CA ALA A 477 -62.02 12.30 16.56
C ALA A 477 -62.19 11.38 17.79
N LYS A 478 -61.07 10.95 18.41
CA LYS A 478 -60.93 10.92 19.87
C LYS A 478 -59.47 11.00 20.34
N LYS A 479 -59.22 12.05 21.14
CA LYS A 479 -58.05 12.39 21.95
C LYS A 479 -57.59 11.25 22.86
N ARG A 480 -56.29 11.19 23.18
CA ARG A 480 -55.78 11.39 24.56
C ARG A 480 -54.24 11.48 24.62
N LYS A 481 -53.83 12.67 25.09
CA LYS A 481 -52.56 13.15 25.69
C LYS A 481 -51.24 12.80 25.03
#